data_AF-A0A3N0W4Y3-F1
#
_entry.id   AF-A0A3N0W4Y3-F1
#
_cell.length_a   1.000
_cell.length_b   1.000
_cell.length_c   1.000
_cell.angle_alpha   90.00
_cell.angle_beta   90.00
_cell.angle_gamma   90.00
#
_symmetry.space_group_name_H-M   'P 1'
#
loop_
_entity.id
_entity.type
_entity.pdbx_description
1 polymer ?
#
loop_
_entity_poly.entity_id
_entity_poly.type
_entity_poly.pdbx_seq_one_letter_code
_entity_poly.pdbx_strand_id
1 'polypeptide(L)'
;MIPIKIFKFESNLEFVSNHLNNLKINHIADYEKKLLLADENEKDKIINILNKLNLDESDVELEDDVFQEYDEWNNNMYNPGYYTGGKSPSFDNAKSNYLAYGFVALVSSLAGMAEYINSKNFSKTGFWILFFILLLINLSLFYQYFKHKRNSN
;
A
#
# COMPACT_ATOMS: atom_id res chain seq x y z
N MET A 1 7.00 -6.18 39.25
CA MET A 1 6.20 -5.83 38.06
C MET A 1 6.12 -7.01 37.11
N ILE A 2 4.95 -7.21 36.51
CA ILE A 2 4.62 -8.28 35.57
C ILE A 2 4.31 -7.69 34.18
N PRO A 3 4.56 -8.42 33.09
CA PRO A 3 4.16 -8.00 31.75
C PRO A 3 2.64 -8.03 31.59
N ILE A 4 2.08 -6.95 31.08
CA ILE A 4 0.64 -6.78 30.87
C ILE A 4 0.28 -6.98 29.39
N LYS A 5 0.93 -6.22 28.50
CA LYS A 5 0.68 -6.25 27.05
C LYS A 5 1.92 -5.80 26.29
N ILE A 6 2.20 -6.48 25.18
CA ILE A 6 3.15 -6.05 24.16
C ILE A 6 2.36 -5.32 23.07
N PHE A 7 2.83 -4.14 22.68
CA PHE A 7 2.22 -3.30 21.66
C PHE A 7 2.96 -3.48 20.34
N LYS A 8 2.21 -3.48 19.24
CA LYS A 8 2.79 -3.46 17.89
C LYS A 8 3.48 -2.12 17.59
N PHE A 9 2.82 -1.03 17.95
CA PHE A 9 3.27 0.34 17.71
C PHE A 9 3.75 1.01 19.01
N GLU A 10 4.90 1.66 18.93
CA GLU A 10 5.47 2.42 20.05
C GLU A 10 4.58 3.61 20.45
N SER A 11 3.93 4.25 19.47
CA SER A 11 2.96 5.32 19.69
C SER A 11 1.76 4.88 20.54
N ASN A 12 1.29 3.64 20.37
CA ASN A 12 0.21 3.10 21.19
C ASN A 12 0.65 2.86 22.63
N LEU A 13 1.89 2.37 22.84
CA LEU A 13 2.47 2.24 24.18
C LEU A 13 2.60 3.61 24.85
N GLU A 14 3.11 4.62 24.14
CA GLU A 14 3.25 5.99 24.64
C GLU A 14 1.90 6.60 25.01
N PHE A 15 0.89 6.43 24.16
CA PHE A 15 -0.47 6.90 24.43
C PHE A 15 -1.06 6.24 25.70
N VAL A 16 -0.91 4.93 25.83
CA VAL A 16 -1.36 4.19 27.02
C VAL A 16 -0.59 4.62 28.26
N SER A 17 0.72 4.77 28.18
CA SER A 17 1.59 5.21 29.27
C SER A 17 1.14 6.57 29.81
N ASN A 18 0.93 7.54 28.92
CA ASN A 18 0.41 8.86 29.27
C ASN A 18 -0.99 8.80 29.89
N HIS A 19 -1.88 7.94 29.39
CA HIS A 19 -3.21 7.76 29.95
C HIS A 19 -3.17 7.17 31.37
N LEU A 20 -2.31 6.18 31.62
CA LEU A 20 -2.12 5.56 32.93
C LEU A 20 -1.47 6.52 33.93
N ASN A 21 -0.52 7.35 33.48
CA ASN A 21 0.08 8.41 34.28
C ASN A 21 -0.96 9.44 34.75
N ASN A 22 -1.87 9.85 33.86
CA ASN A 22 -2.98 10.75 34.20
C ASN A 22 -3.92 10.15 35.26
N LEU A 23 -4.11 8.83 35.24
CA LEU A 23 -4.88 8.09 36.22
C LEU A 23 -4.09 7.75 37.50
N LYS A 24 -2.82 8.16 37.59
CA LYS A 24 -1.89 7.89 38.69
C LYS A 24 -1.73 6.38 38.97
N ILE A 25 -1.71 5.57 37.91
CA ILE A 25 -1.51 4.12 37.99
C ILE A 25 -0.02 3.82 37.83
N ASN A 26 0.55 3.06 38.77
CA ASN A 26 1.96 2.68 38.71
C ASN A 26 2.21 1.66 37.58
N HIS A 27 3.08 2.01 36.64
CA HIS A 27 3.45 1.17 35.50
C HIS A 27 4.84 1.57 34.97
N ILE A 28 5.44 0.71 34.15
CA ILE A 28 6.67 0.95 33.41
C ILE A 28 6.42 0.66 31.94
N ALA A 29 6.79 1.58 31.06
CA ALA A 29 6.83 1.39 29.62
C ALA A 29 8.27 1.08 29.18
N ASP A 30 8.48 -0.13 28.65
CA ASP A 30 9.73 -0.54 28.00
C ASP A 30 9.58 -0.32 26.49
N TYR A 31 10.11 0.80 26.00
CA TYR A 31 9.99 1.21 24.60
C TYR A 31 10.79 0.32 23.64
N GLU A 32 11.94 -0.21 24.07
CA GLU A 32 12.76 -1.12 23.25
C GLU A 32 11.99 -2.40 22.92
N LYS A 33 11.26 -2.94 23.91
CA LYS A 33 10.45 -4.16 23.74
C LYS A 33 8.97 -3.88 23.45
N LYS A 34 8.59 -2.61 23.36
CA LYS A 34 7.20 -2.15 23.24
C LYS A 34 6.27 -2.81 24.28
N LEU A 35 6.75 -2.94 25.51
CA LEU A 35 6.11 -3.72 26.56
C LEU A 35 5.62 -2.83 27.70
N LEU A 36 4.38 -3.04 28.14
CA LEU A 36 3.83 -2.43 29.35
C LEU A 36 3.96 -3.40 30.53
N LEU A 37 4.60 -2.94 31.59
CA LEU A 37 4.81 -3.63 32.85
C LEU A 37 4.03 -2.91 33.96
N ALA A 38 3.41 -3.65 34.87
CA ALA A 38 2.75 -3.07 36.03
C ALA A 38 2.78 -4.00 37.25
N ASP A 39 2.36 -3.50 38.40
CA ASP A 39 2.19 -4.34 39.59
C ASP A 39 0.96 -5.25 39.43
N GLU A 40 1.02 -6.43 40.04
CA GLU A 40 -0.03 -7.45 39.90
C GLU A 40 -1.41 -6.94 40.38
N ASN A 41 -1.42 -6.07 41.39
CA ASN A 41 -2.62 -5.44 41.92
C ASN A 41 -3.33 -4.50 40.92
N GLU A 42 -2.60 -3.91 39.97
CA GLU A 42 -3.15 -2.97 38.98
C GLU A 42 -3.50 -3.67 37.65
N LYS A 43 -3.16 -4.96 37.51
CA LYS A 43 -3.32 -5.73 36.27
C LYS A 43 -4.74 -5.66 35.70
N ASP A 44 -5.74 -6.05 36.50
CA ASP A 44 -7.12 -6.14 36.03
C ASP A 44 -7.70 -4.77 35.66
N LYS A 45 -7.27 -3.74 36.38
CA LYS A 45 -7.66 -2.35 36.11
C LYS A 45 -7.07 -1.86 34.79
N ILE A 46 -5.79 -2.13 34.54
CA ILE A 46 -5.10 -1.76 33.30
C ILE A 46 -5.70 -2.51 32.11
N ILE A 47 -5.97 -3.82 32.24
CA ILE A 47 -6.62 -4.60 31.17
C ILE A 47 -7.99 -4.02 30.82
N ASN A 48 -8.78 -3.63 31.82
CA ASN A 48 -10.07 -2.98 31.59
C ASN A 48 -9.94 -1.62 30.90
N ILE A 49 -8.90 -0.84 31.19
CA ILE A 49 -8.61 0.42 30.50
C ILE A 49 -8.22 0.14 29.05
N LEU A 50 -7.31 -0.79 28.79
CA LEU A 50 -6.86 -1.15 27.44
C LEU A 50 -8.04 -1.59 26.55
N ASN A 51 -8.93 -2.42 27.08
CA ASN A 51 -10.13 -2.86 26.36
C ASN A 51 -11.07 -1.69 26.06
N LYS A 52 -11.18 -0.70 26.96
CA LYS A 52 -11.98 0.51 26.72
C LYS A 52 -11.35 1.47 25.71
N LEU A 53 -10.02 1.55 25.67
CA LEU A 53 -9.30 2.38 24.72
C LEU A 53 -9.44 1.86 23.28
N ASN A 54 -9.79 0.58 23.11
CA ASN A 54 -10.04 -0.06 21.81
C ASN A 54 -8.98 0.33 20.77
N LEU A 55 -7.71 0.19 21.15
CA LEU A 55 -6.59 0.57 20.30
C LEU A 55 -6.56 -0.34 19.08
N ASP A 56 -6.58 0.29 17.91
CA ASP A 56 -6.36 -0.41 16.67
C ASP A 56 -4.87 -0.76 16.55
N GLU A 57 -4.57 -2.05 16.66
CA GLU A 57 -3.26 -2.64 16.40
C GLU A 57 -3.31 -3.59 15.19
N SER A 58 -4.43 -3.58 14.45
CA SER A 58 -4.46 -4.22 13.15
C SER A 58 -3.64 -3.36 12.19
N ASP A 59 -2.58 -3.95 11.64
CA ASP A 59 -1.91 -3.30 10.51
C ASP A 59 -2.91 -3.28 9.35
N VAL A 60 -2.97 -2.16 8.65
CA VAL A 60 -2.92 -2.29 7.19
C VAL A 60 -1.50 -2.72 6.92
N GLU A 61 -1.29 -4.00 6.63
CA GLU A 61 0.03 -4.47 6.20
C GLU A 61 0.39 -3.59 5.00
N LEU A 62 1.41 -2.75 5.14
CA LEU A 62 1.98 -2.10 3.97
C LEU A 62 2.45 -3.27 3.11
N GLU A 63 1.86 -3.43 1.92
CA GLU A 63 2.39 -4.38 0.94
C GLU A 63 3.87 -4.00 0.76
N ASP A 64 4.78 -4.79 1.33
CA ASP A 64 6.23 -4.55 1.32
C ASP A 64 6.75 -4.42 -0.12
N ASP A 65 6.00 -4.90 -1.11
CA ASP A 65 6.34 -4.80 -2.53
C ASP A 65 6.35 -3.35 -3.06
N VAL A 66 5.56 -2.44 -2.46
CA VAL A 66 5.35 -1.10 -2.98
C VAL A 66 6.61 -0.25 -2.82
N PHE A 67 7.34 -0.47 -1.73
CA PHE A 67 8.56 0.27 -1.40
C PHE A 67 9.84 -0.50 -1.73
N GLN A 68 9.78 -1.80 -2.03
CA GLN A 68 10.96 -2.59 -2.39
C GLN A 68 11.74 -2.01 -3.57
N GLU A 69 11.06 -1.53 -4.61
CA GLU A 69 11.73 -0.90 -5.75
C GLU A 69 12.43 0.41 -5.35
N TYR A 70 11.83 1.18 -4.45
CA TYR A 70 12.40 2.41 -3.90
C TYR A 70 13.60 2.12 -2.99
N ASP A 71 13.54 1.07 -2.18
CA ASP A 71 14.64 0.63 -1.33
C ASP A 71 15.81 0.10 -2.16
N GLU A 72 15.54 -0.71 -3.20
CA GLU A 72 16.57 -1.18 -4.13
C GLU A 72 17.26 0.01 -4.81
N TRP A 73 16.49 1.00 -5.27
CA TRP A 73 17.02 2.18 -5.92
C TRP A 73 17.84 3.04 -4.98
N ASN A 74 17.34 3.30 -3.77
CA ASN A 74 18.02 4.10 -2.76
C ASN A 74 19.38 3.47 -2.37
N ASN A 75 19.39 2.15 -2.16
CA ASN A 75 20.61 1.41 -1.83
C ASN A 75 21.65 1.40 -2.97
N ASN A 76 21.21 1.58 -4.22
CA ASN A 76 22.07 1.55 -5.40
C ASN A 76 22.21 2.91 -6.08
N MET A 77 21.84 4.01 -5.41
CA MET A 77 21.70 5.32 -6.07
C MET A 77 22.99 5.91 -6.63
N TYR A 78 24.16 5.34 -6.32
CA TYR A 78 25.45 5.76 -6.90
C TYR A 78 25.93 4.86 -8.04
N ASN A 79 25.21 3.77 -8.33
CA ASN A 79 25.53 2.90 -9.45
C ASN A 79 25.05 3.55 -10.76
N PRO A 80 25.87 3.52 -11.83
CA PRO A 80 25.52 4.14 -13.12
C PRO A 80 24.14 3.77 -13.68
N GLY A 81 23.68 2.54 -13.48
CA GLY A 81 22.36 2.11 -13.95
C GLY A 81 21.16 2.70 -13.18
N TYR A 82 21.38 3.22 -11.97
CA TYR A 82 20.31 3.72 -11.08
C TYR A 82 20.24 5.25 -11.06
N TYR A 83 21.38 5.95 -11.00
CA TYR A 83 21.40 7.42 -10.96
C TYR A 83 21.10 8.07 -12.32
N THR A 84 21.34 7.35 -13.42
CA THR A 84 20.97 7.81 -14.78
C THR A 84 19.49 7.57 -15.11
N GLY A 85 18.71 7.05 -14.15
CA GLY A 85 17.27 6.85 -14.28
C GLY A 85 16.84 5.50 -14.85
N GLY A 86 17.78 4.65 -15.31
CA GLY A 86 17.46 3.36 -15.93
C GLY A 86 16.74 2.36 -15.02
N LYS A 87 16.94 2.47 -13.70
CA LYS A 87 16.25 1.69 -12.67
C LYS A 87 15.56 2.57 -11.62
N SER A 88 15.22 3.81 -11.98
CA SER A 88 14.44 4.65 -11.08
C SER A 88 13.03 4.05 -10.94
N PRO A 89 12.51 3.88 -9.71
CA PRO A 89 11.13 3.50 -9.48
C PRO A 89 10.28 4.65 -10.00
N SER A 90 9.67 4.43 -11.15
CA SER A 90 8.72 5.37 -11.74
C SER A 90 7.38 4.68 -11.84
N PHE A 91 6.32 5.48 -11.69
CA PHE A 91 4.95 5.00 -11.77
C PHE A 91 4.69 4.25 -13.10
N ASP A 92 5.36 4.66 -14.18
CA ASP A 92 5.28 4.05 -15.52
C ASP A 92 6.04 2.71 -15.65
N ASN A 93 7.12 2.50 -14.88
CA ASN A 93 7.91 1.27 -14.93
C ASN A 93 7.35 0.15 -14.02
N ALA A 94 6.59 0.52 -12.99
CA ALA A 94 6.03 -0.42 -12.03
C ALA A 94 4.86 -1.20 -12.65
N LYS A 95 5.06 -2.51 -12.84
CA LYS A 95 4.07 -3.41 -13.46
C LYS A 95 2.82 -3.61 -12.60
N SER A 96 2.89 -3.32 -11.31
CA SER A 96 1.75 -3.24 -10.40
C SER A 96 0.70 -2.19 -10.86
N ASN A 97 1.15 -1.10 -11.50
CA ASN A 97 0.27 -0.02 -11.96
C ASN A 97 -0.44 -0.32 -13.31
N TYR A 98 -0.06 -1.40 -13.99
CA TYR A 98 -0.62 -1.73 -15.31
C TYR A 98 -2.12 -2.05 -15.26
N LEU A 99 -2.66 -2.42 -14.09
CA LEU A 99 -4.10 -2.55 -13.90
C LEU A 99 -4.80 -1.18 -14.02
N ALA A 100 -4.27 -0.17 -13.33
CA ALA A 100 -4.81 1.20 -13.38
C ALA A 100 -4.69 1.77 -14.80
N TYR A 101 -3.53 1.59 -15.46
CA TYR A 101 -3.36 1.97 -16.87
C TYR A 101 -4.32 1.24 -17.80
N GLY A 102 -4.55 -0.06 -17.58
CA GLY A 102 -5.51 -0.85 -18.33
C GLY A 102 -6.93 -0.29 -18.21
N PHE A 103 -7.36 0.09 -17.00
CA PHE A 103 -8.67 0.72 -16.80
C PHE A 103 -8.79 2.09 -17.46
N VAL A 104 -7.79 2.96 -17.28
CA VAL A 104 -7.80 4.30 -17.90
C VAL A 104 -7.79 4.19 -19.43
N ALA A 105 -6.96 3.30 -19.98
CA ALA A 105 -6.90 3.02 -21.41
C ALA A 105 -8.24 2.49 -21.92
N LEU A 106 -8.90 1.59 -21.19
CA LEU A 106 -10.18 1.00 -21.59
C LEU A 106 -11.28 2.07 -21.63
N VAL A 107 -11.41 2.88 -20.57
CA VAL A 107 -12.42 3.95 -20.51
C VAL A 107 -12.18 4.99 -21.61
N SER A 108 -10.92 5.39 -21.81
CA SER A 108 -10.55 6.35 -22.87
C SER A 108 -10.81 5.78 -24.26
N SER A 109 -10.53 4.48 -24.48
CA SER A 109 -10.81 3.76 -25.72
C SER A 109 -12.30 3.74 -26.02
N LEU A 110 -13.14 3.45 -25.01
CA LEU A 110 -14.60 3.44 -25.15
C LEU A 110 -15.15 4.84 -25.46
N ALA A 111 -14.65 5.88 -24.78
CA ALA A 111 -15.04 7.25 -25.05
C ALA A 111 -14.67 7.69 -26.48
N GLY A 112 -13.43 7.42 -26.92
CA GLY A 112 -12.98 7.72 -28.28
C GLY A 112 -13.77 6.94 -29.35
N MET A 113 -14.16 5.70 -29.06
CA MET A 113 -15.01 4.91 -29.94
C MET A 113 -16.43 5.47 -30.04
N ALA A 114 -17.01 5.91 -28.92
CA ALA A 114 -18.32 6.56 -28.92
C ALA A 114 -18.29 7.87 -29.72
N GLU A 115 -17.22 8.67 -29.60
CA GLU A 115 -17.03 9.88 -30.40
C GLU A 115 -16.88 9.55 -31.89
N TYR A 116 -16.07 8.54 -32.24
CA TYR A 116 -15.84 8.15 -33.63
C TYR A 116 -17.11 7.67 -34.34
N ILE A 117 -17.96 6.90 -33.66
CA ILE A 117 -19.27 6.45 -34.19
C ILE A 117 -20.16 7.65 -34.53
N ASN A 118 -20.13 8.70 -33.69
CA ASN A 118 -20.95 9.90 -33.88
C ASN A 118 -20.32 10.92 -34.85
N SER A 119 -19.12 10.65 -35.36
CA SER A 119 -18.42 11.57 -36.24
C SER A 119 -19.00 11.57 -37.66
N LYS A 120 -18.95 12.73 -38.33
CA LYS A 120 -19.35 12.86 -39.74
C LYS A 120 -18.46 12.05 -40.70
N ASN A 121 -17.26 11.67 -40.26
CA ASN A 121 -16.26 10.94 -41.03
C ASN A 121 -16.26 9.43 -40.69
N PHE A 122 -17.37 8.92 -40.16
CA PHE A 122 -17.46 7.52 -39.76
C PHE A 122 -17.23 6.57 -40.95
N SER A 123 -16.31 5.63 -40.78
CA SER A 123 -16.07 4.53 -41.70
C SER A 123 -16.16 3.21 -40.94
N LYS A 124 -16.95 2.26 -41.45
CA LYS A 124 -17.04 0.91 -40.85
C LYS A 124 -15.70 0.19 -40.82
N THR A 125 -14.91 0.34 -41.88
CA THR A 125 -13.56 -0.27 -41.95
C THR A 125 -12.62 0.40 -40.96
N GLY A 126 -12.64 1.74 -40.89
CA GLY A 126 -11.86 2.50 -39.92
C GLY A 126 -12.20 2.15 -38.48
N PHE A 127 -13.50 1.99 -38.18
CA PHE A 127 -14.00 1.57 -36.89
C PHE A 127 -13.41 0.23 -36.45
N TRP A 128 -13.48 -0.79 -37.31
CA TRP A 128 -12.96 -2.12 -36.97
C TRP A 128 -11.44 -2.13 -36.80
N ILE A 129 -10.70 -1.41 -37.65
CA ILE A 129 -9.24 -1.28 -37.51
C ILE A 129 -8.90 -0.64 -36.16
N LEU A 130 -9.55 0.48 -35.83
CA LEU A 130 -9.31 1.21 -34.58
C LEU A 130 -9.73 0.37 -33.36
N PHE A 131 -10.85 -0.36 -33.44
CA PHE A 131 -11.29 -1.32 -32.43
C PHE A 131 -10.22 -2.36 -32.15
N PHE A 132 -9.65 -3.00 -33.18
CA PHE A 132 -8.63 -4.03 -33.00
C PHE A 132 -7.35 -3.47 -32.37
N ILE A 133 -6.91 -2.27 -32.78
CA ILE A 133 -5.73 -1.61 -32.19
C ILE A 133 -5.95 -1.35 -30.71
N LEU A 134 -7.08 -0.73 -30.34
CA LEU A 134 -7.41 -0.43 -28.95
C LEU A 134 -7.56 -1.72 -28.12
N LEU A 135 -8.20 -2.75 -28.68
CA LEU A 135 -8.33 -4.05 -28.02
C LEU A 135 -6.96 -4.67 -27.70
N LEU A 136 -6.02 -4.65 -28.65
CA LEU A 136 -4.67 -5.19 -28.45
C LEU A 136 -3.88 -4.42 -27.38
N ILE A 137 -4.00 -3.08 -27.37
CA ILE A 137 -3.36 -2.24 -26.34
C ILE A 137 -3.91 -2.60 -24.96
N ASN A 138 -5.23 -2.65 -24.80
CA ASN A 138 -5.87 -2.99 -23.53
C ASN A 138 -5.48 -4.40 -23.07
N LEU A 139 -5.55 -5.40 -23.97
CA LEU A 139 -5.16 -6.78 -23.65
C LEU A 139 -3.69 -6.88 -23.22
N SER A 140 -2.78 -6.12 -23.85
CA SER A 140 -1.36 -6.09 -23.48
C SER A 140 -1.15 -5.57 -22.05
N LEU A 141 -1.86 -4.51 -21.65
CA LEU A 141 -1.76 -3.94 -20.32
C LEU A 141 -2.25 -4.91 -19.26
N PHE A 142 -3.45 -5.48 -19.45
CA PHE A 142 -3.99 -6.48 -18.52
C PHE A 142 -3.12 -7.74 -18.47
N TYR A 143 -2.62 -8.23 -19.61
CA TYR A 143 -1.74 -9.39 -19.66
C TYR A 143 -0.45 -9.17 -18.85
N GLN A 144 0.18 -8.00 -18.98
CA GLN A 144 1.40 -7.68 -18.25
C GLN A 144 1.16 -7.61 -16.74
N TYR A 145 0.04 -7.01 -16.31
CA TYR A 145 -0.37 -7.01 -14.90
C TYR A 145 -0.58 -8.42 -14.36
N PHE A 146 -1.39 -9.26 -15.03
CA PHE A 146 -1.65 -10.63 -14.58
C PHE A 146 -0.40 -11.51 -14.59
N LYS A 147 0.50 -11.32 -15.58
CA LYS A 147 1.79 -12.01 -15.61
C LYS A 147 2.68 -11.60 -14.43
N HIS A 148 2.69 -10.32 -14.08
CA HIS A 148 3.43 -9.83 -12.93
C HIS A 148 2.86 -10.40 -11.62
N LYS A 149 1.54 -10.28 -11.40
CA LYS A 149 0.85 -10.84 -10.22
C LYS A 149 1.08 -12.33 -10.04
N ARG A 150 1.10 -13.12 -11.13
CA ARG A 150 1.37 -14.55 -11.07
C ARG A 150 2.82 -14.88 -10.66
N ASN A 151 3.77 -13.99 -10.94
CA ASN A 151 5.17 -14.19 -10.60
C ASN A 151 5.52 -13.68 -9.20
N SER A 152 4.69 -12.81 -8.61
CA SER A 152 4.87 -12.27 -7.25
C SER A 152 4.20 -13.11 -6.15
N ASN A 153 3.30 -14.03 -6.52
CA ASN A 153 2.70 -15.05 -5.64
C ASN A 153 3.47 -16.38 -5.72
#